data_AF-A0AAE1NMY0-F1
#
_entry.id   AF-A0AAE1NMY0-F1
#
_cell.length_a   1.000
_cell.length_b   1.000
_cell.length_c   1.000
_cell.angle_alpha   90.00
_cell.angle_beta   90.00
_cell.angle_gamma   90.00
#
_symmetry.space_group_name_H-M   'P 1'
#
loop_
_entity.id
_entity.type
_entity.pdbx_description
1 polymer ?
#
loop_
_entity_poly.entity_id
_entity_poly.type
_entity_poly.pdbx_seq_one_letter_code
_entity_poly.pdbx_strand_id
1 'polypeptide(L)'
;MTPSSYMFQYDGGDCVLYDKKEDSQGQYKLPDNTITAPIFYTRLHNAPGLPCSSPFVEYDRSCYSLNQTKLTWCDARKYCFGVGGDLASGPTFESLRQFLVANSDEGGWIQTS
;
A
#
# COMPACT_ATOMS: atom_id res chain seq x y z
N MET A 1 18.36 -7.07 9.95
CA MET A 1 16.96 -7.37 10.28
C MET A 1 16.09 -6.66 9.26
N THR A 2 15.68 -7.37 8.22
CA THR A 2 14.87 -6.86 7.11
C THR A 2 13.39 -7.12 7.41
N PRO A 3 12.53 -6.11 7.56
CA PRO A 3 11.09 -6.32 7.58
C PRO A 3 10.65 -7.08 6.34
N SER A 4 9.97 -8.20 6.56
CA SER A 4 9.39 -9.06 5.54
C SER A 4 8.14 -8.39 4.96
N SER A 5 8.08 -8.25 3.64
CA SER A 5 6.84 -7.91 2.93
C SER A 5 6.04 -9.17 2.62
N TYR A 6 4.72 -9.13 2.79
CA TYR A 6 3.85 -10.27 2.54
C TYR A 6 3.10 -10.10 1.21
N MET A 7 3.37 -10.96 0.23
CA MET A 7 2.65 -11.01 -1.06
C MET A 7 1.44 -11.95 -0.98
N PHE A 8 0.26 -11.47 -1.40
CA PHE A 8 -0.99 -12.23 -1.47
C PHE A 8 -1.55 -12.18 -2.90
N GLN A 9 -2.07 -13.29 -3.42
CA GLN A 9 -2.70 -13.33 -4.74
C GLN A 9 -4.23 -13.27 -4.61
N TYR A 10 -4.88 -12.41 -5.39
CA TYR A 10 -6.35 -12.41 -5.57
C TYR A 10 -6.69 -12.59 -7.05
N ASP A 11 -7.84 -13.20 -7.33
CA ASP A 11 -8.37 -13.32 -8.70
C ASP A 11 -8.72 -11.91 -9.22
N GLY A 12 -7.79 -11.28 -9.94
CA GLY A 12 -7.84 -9.87 -10.38
C GLY A 12 -6.72 -8.94 -9.88
N GLY A 13 -5.69 -9.45 -9.18
CA GLY A 13 -4.44 -8.73 -8.86
C GLY A 13 -3.80 -9.13 -7.53
N ASP A 14 -2.51 -8.81 -7.35
CA ASP A 14 -1.72 -9.16 -6.15
C ASP A 14 -1.86 -8.10 -5.03
N CYS A 15 -2.30 -8.51 -3.84
CA CYS A 15 -2.46 -7.68 -2.64
C CYS A 15 -1.22 -7.82 -1.76
N VAL A 16 -0.70 -6.74 -1.13
CA VAL A 16 0.42 -6.85 -0.17
C VAL A 16 0.14 -6.12 1.12
N LEU A 17 0.32 -6.81 2.24
CA LEU A 17 0.37 -6.21 3.57
C LEU A 17 1.84 -5.99 3.91
N TYR A 18 2.20 -4.74 4.17
CA TYR A 18 3.48 -4.43 4.79
C TYR A 18 3.28 -4.45 6.31
N ASP A 19 3.82 -5.45 7.00
CA ASP A 19 3.84 -5.52 8.47
C ASP A 19 5.28 -5.30 8.98
N LYS A 20 5.43 -4.37 9.94
CA LYS A 20 6.72 -4.04 10.58
C LYS A 20 7.07 -4.96 11.76
N LYS A 21 6.16 -5.83 12.23
CA LYS A 21 6.33 -6.68 13.42
C LYS A 21 6.40 -8.17 13.03
N GLU A 22 7.53 -8.79 13.35
CA GLU A 22 7.75 -10.24 13.25
C GLU A 22 7.06 -10.92 14.44
N ASP A 23 6.04 -11.77 14.20
CA ASP A 23 5.60 -12.72 15.20
C ASP A 23 6.45 -14.00 15.16
N SER A 24 6.40 -14.74 16.26
CA SER A 24 7.25 -15.90 16.54
C SER A 24 6.86 -17.18 15.78
N GLN A 25 5.83 -17.15 14.91
CA GLN A 25 5.22 -18.39 14.39
C GLN A 25 5.07 -18.46 12.87
N GLY A 26 5.30 -17.38 12.12
CA GLY A 26 5.63 -17.48 10.69
C GLY A 26 4.58 -18.15 9.78
N GLN A 27 3.32 -18.28 10.23
CA GLN A 27 2.19 -18.76 9.42
C GLN A 27 0.87 -18.17 9.92
N TYR A 28 0.14 -17.46 9.06
CA TYR A 28 -1.26 -17.11 9.31
C TYR A 28 -2.13 -17.42 8.10
N LYS A 29 -3.24 -18.11 8.39
CA LYS A 29 -4.32 -18.41 7.45
C LYS A 29 -5.09 -17.13 7.13
N LEU A 30 -5.42 -16.95 5.85
CA LEU A 30 -6.39 -15.95 5.37
C LEU A 30 -7.70 -16.06 6.16
N PRO A 31 -8.25 -14.95 6.68
CA PRO A 31 -9.69 -14.79 6.77
C PRO A 31 -10.13 -13.91 5.59
N ASP A 32 -11.37 -14.11 5.17
CA ASP A 32 -12.23 -13.22 4.39
C ASP A 32 -11.90 -11.69 4.36
N ASN A 33 -12.63 -10.95 3.51
CA ASN A 33 -12.59 -9.47 3.39
C ASN A 33 -12.96 -8.71 4.68
N THR A 34 -12.78 -9.29 5.87
CA THR A 34 -13.04 -8.70 7.18
C THR A 34 -11.77 -8.15 7.84
N ILE A 35 -10.57 -8.55 7.40
CA ILE A 35 -9.33 -7.94 7.92
C ILE A 35 -9.21 -6.50 7.40
N THR A 36 -9.04 -5.60 8.35
CA THR A 36 -8.76 -4.18 8.11
C THR A 36 -7.33 -3.83 8.54
N ALA A 37 -6.62 -3.01 7.76
CA ALA A 37 -5.36 -2.40 8.18
C ALA A 37 -5.61 -0.96 8.68
N PRO A 38 -4.77 -0.42 9.58
CA PRO A 38 -4.97 0.94 10.11
C PRO A 38 -4.67 2.02 9.07
N ILE A 39 -3.80 1.75 8.10
CA ILE A 39 -3.47 2.67 7.02
C ILE A 39 -3.44 1.96 5.66
N PHE A 40 -3.55 2.74 4.59
CA PHE A 40 -3.26 2.30 3.23
C PHE A 40 -2.64 3.43 2.41
N TYR A 41 -1.91 3.07 1.36
CA TYR A 41 -1.22 4.02 0.51
C TYR A 41 -1.85 4.00 -0.88
N THR A 42 -2.05 5.18 -1.48
CA THR A 42 -2.58 5.34 -2.84
C THR A 42 -1.46 5.81 -3.76
N ARG A 43 -1.40 5.27 -4.98
CA ARG A 43 -0.60 5.80 -6.08
C ARG A 43 -1.52 6.28 -7.20
N LEU A 44 -1.37 7.52 -7.64
CA LEU A 44 -2.19 8.05 -8.74
C LEU A 44 -1.76 7.53 -10.12
N HIS A 45 -2.73 7.39 -11.01
CA HIS A 45 -2.50 7.17 -12.45
C HIS A 45 -2.21 8.51 -13.15
N ASN A 46 -1.12 9.18 -12.78
CA ASN A 46 -0.80 10.49 -13.35
C ASN A 46 -0.25 10.38 -14.78
N ALA A 47 -0.67 11.33 -15.63
CA ALA A 47 0.01 11.56 -16.91
C ALA A 47 1.40 12.20 -16.65
N PRO A 48 2.43 11.81 -17.41
CA PRO A 48 3.77 12.37 -17.25
C PRO A 48 3.76 13.89 -17.42
N GLY A 49 4.31 14.62 -16.44
CA GLY A 49 4.42 16.09 -16.47
C GLY A 49 3.39 16.84 -15.62
N LEU A 50 2.43 16.15 -14.98
CA LEU A 50 1.53 16.78 -14.01
C LEU A 50 2.13 16.77 -12.60
N PRO A 51 2.20 17.92 -11.90
CA PRO A 51 2.65 17.96 -10.52
C PRO A 51 1.65 17.27 -9.59
N CYS A 52 2.15 16.64 -8.52
CA CYS A 52 1.28 16.09 -7.49
C CYS A 52 0.51 17.21 -6.79
N SER A 53 -0.80 17.05 -6.68
CA SER A 53 -1.65 17.98 -5.91
C SER A 53 -1.78 17.47 -4.49
N SER A 54 -1.76 18.37 -3.50
CA SER A 54 -2.03 18.01 -2.10
C SER A 54 -3.36 17.24 -1.99
N PRO A 55 -3.42 16.12 -1.23
CA PRO A 55 -2.45 15.62 -0.25
C PRO A 55 -1.35 14.69 -0.81
N PHE A 56 -1.21 14.56 -2.13
CA PHE A 56 -0.23 13.66 -2.73
C PHE A 56 1.19 14.25 -2.75
N VAL A 57 2.17 13.42 -2.45
CA VAL A 57 3.59 13.74 -2.44
C VAL A 57 4.26 13.03 -3.61
N GLU A 58 5.13 13.73 -4.32
CA GLU A 58 5.94 13.14 -5.38
C GLU A 58 7.05 12.28 -4.77
N TYR A 59 7.09 11.01 -5.19
CA TYR A 59 8.18 10.10 -4.89
C TYR A 59 8.46 9.27 -6.13
N ASP A 60 9.71 9.19 -6.56
CA ASP A 60 10.13 8.40 -7.72
C ASP A 60 9.23 8.58 -8.97
N ARG A 61 8.96 9.85 -9.32
CA ARG A 61 8.12 10.26 -10.47
C ARG A 61 6.67 9.76 -10.43
N SER A 62 6.20 9.34 -9.28
CA SER A 62 4.81 8.95 -9.03
C SER A 62 4.26 9.76 -7.84
N CYS A 63 2.94 9.93 -7.80
CA CYS A 63 2.28 10.65 -6.72
C CYS A 63 1.66 9.67 -5.74
N TYR A 64 2.03 9.80 -4.47
CA TYR A 64 1.56 8.92 -3.40
C TYR A 64 0.87 9.68 -2.29
N SER A 65 -0.11 9.05 -1.65
CA SER A 65 -0.73 9.59 -0.42
C SER A 65 -0.92 8.48 0.61
N LEU A 66 -0.79 8.85 1.88
CA LEU A 66 -1.16 8.02 3.02
C LEU A 66 -2.61 8.30 3.42
N ASN A 67 -3.39 7.24 3.65
CA ASN A 67 -4.71 7.34 4.24
C ASN A 67 -4.76 6.54 5.54
N GLN A 68 -5.27 7.16 6.62
CA GLN A 68 -5.35 6.56 7.96
C GLN A 68 -6.74 5.98 8.27
N THR A 69 -7.57 5.80 7.25
CA THR A 69 -8.89 5.16 7.41
C THR A 69 -8.71 3.66 7.48
N LYS A 70 -9.17 3.08 8.58
CA LYS A 70 -9.14 1.63 8.79
C LYS A 70 -10.09 0.93 7.83
N LEU A 71 -9.55 0.36 6.76
CA LEU A 71 -10.33 -0.28 5.70
C LEU A 71 -9.86 -1.71 5.42
N THR A 72 -10.80 -2.49 4.91
CA THR A 72 -10.50 -3.77 4.26
C THR A 72 -9.67 -3.50 3.02
N TRP A 73 -8.91 -4.48 2.55
CA TRP A 73 -8.14 -4.31 1.32
C TRP A 73 -9.04 -3.92 0.13
N CYS A 74 -10.19 -4.58 -0.03
CA CYS A 74 -11.11 -4.28 -1.13
C CYS A 74 -11.63 -2.85 -1.05
N ASP A 75 -11.97 -2.37 0.15
CA ASP A 75 -12.49 -1.01 0.32
C ASP A 75 -11.39 0.04 0.15
N ALA A 76 -10.17 -0.25 0.60
CA ALA A 76 -9.01 0.61 0.36
C ALA A 76 -8.69 0.71 -1.13
N ARG A 77 -8.72 -0.41 -1.88
CA ARG A 77 -8.50 -0.39 -3.33
C ARG A 77 -9.60 0.35 -4.09
N LYS A 78 -10.87 0.10 -3.73
CA LYS A 78 -12.02 0.86 -4.27
C LYS A 78 -11.88 2.36 -4.01
N TYR A 79 -11.43 2.74 -2.82
CA TYR A 79 -11.13 4.13 -2.50
C TYR A 79 -10.04 4.69 -3.44
N CYS A 80 -8.94 3.96 -3.62
CA CYS A 80 -7.84 4.38 -4.49
C CYS A 80 -8.31 4.59 -5.94
N PHE A 81 -9.14 3.68 -6.46
CA PHE A 81 -9.76 3.87 -7.78
C PHE A 81 -10.68 5.08 -7.84
N GLY A 82 -11.47 5.32 -6.78
CA GLY A 82 -12.37 6.48 -6.68
C GLY A 82 -11.64 7.82 -6.75
N VAL A 83 -10.37 7.87 -6.33
CA VAL A 83 -9.53 9.08 -6.41
C VAL A 83 -8.61 9.12 -7.63
N GLY A 84 -8.79 8.21 -8.60
CA GLY A 84 -8.02 8.16 -9.85
C GLY A 84 -6.66 7.48 -9.74
N GLY A 85 -6.46 6.65 -8.72
CA GLY A 85 -5.25 5.84 -8.52
C GLY A 85 -5.54 4.36 -8.34
N ASP A 86 -4.56 3.64 -7.80
CA ASP A 86 -4.69 2.28 -7.26
C ASP A 86 -3.92 2.24 -5.92
N LEU A 87 -3.95 1.11 -5.22
CA LEU A 87 -3.07 0.92 -4.07
C LEU A 87 -1.60 1.12 -4.48
N ALA A 88 -0.81 1.68 -3.56
CA ALA A 88 0.55 2.07 -3.87
C ALA A 88 1.40 0.86 -4.25
N SER A 89 1.97 0.91 -5.45
CA SER A 89 3.01 0.02 -5.94
C SER A 89 4.22 0.85 -6.32
N GLY A 90 5.42 0.32 -6.07
CA GLY A 90 6.68 0.97 -6.48
C GLY A 90 7.35 0.17 -7.59
N PRO A 91 8.28 0.78 -8.35
CA PRO A 91 9.06 0.06 -9.35
C PRO A 91 9.98 -1.00 -8.70
N THR A 92 10.39 -0.78 -7.46
CA THR A 92 11.09 -1.79 -6.65
C THR A 92 10.57 -1.78 -5.22
N PHE A 93 10.66 -2.93 -4.54
CA PHE A 93 10.27 -3.05 -3.14
C PHE A 93 11.05 -2.08 -2.24
N GLU A 94 12.36 -1.90 -2.48
CA GLU A 94 13.21 -1.01 -1.68
C GLU A 94 12.80 0.46 -1.83
N SER A 95 12.53 0.92 -3.06
CA SER A 95 12.05 2.30 -3.29
C SER A 95 10.73 2.56 -2.56
N LEU A 96 9.76 1.65 -2.68
CA LEU A 96 8.47 1.82 -2.01
C LEU A 96 8.66 1.83 -0.48
N ARG A 97 9.46 0.89 0.04
CA ARG A 97 9.72 0.75 1.47
C ARG A 97 10.26 2.02 2.11
N GLN A 98 11.20 2.72 1.47
CA GLN A 98 11.74 3.99 2.00
C GLN A 98 10.65 5.05 2.16
N PHE A 99 9.72 5.13 1.22
CA PHE A 99 8.57 6.01 1.32
C PHE A 99 7.62 5.60 2.48
N LEU A 100 7.29 4.31 2.61
CA LEU A 100 6.39 3.83 3.66
C LEU A 100 6.93 4.16 5.06
N VAL A 101 8.20 3.84 5.33
CA VAL A 101 8.80 4.04 6.65
C VAL A 101 8.98 5.52 7.02
N ALA A 102 9.11 6.40 6.03
CA ALA A 102 9.22 7.84 6.26
C ALA A 102 7.88 8.51 6.58
N ASN A 103 6.75 7.88 6.20
CA ASN A 103 5.41 8.46 6.34
C ASN A 103 4.58 7.85 7.47
N SER A 104 4.87 6.61 7.90
CA SER A 104 4.19 6.02 9.06
C SER A 104 4.98 4.89 9.75
N ASP A 105 4.75 4.74 11.05
CA ASP A 105 5.18 3.61 11.85
C ASP A 105 4.22 2.42 11.82
N GLU A 106 3.01 2.63 11.31
CA GLU A 106 1.98 1.60 11.21
C GLU A 106 2.13 0.75 9.94
N GLY A 107 1.72 -0.52 10.02
CA GLY A 107 1.61 -1.41 8.86
C GLY A 107 0.35 -1.10 8.04
N GLY A 108 0.39 -1.33 6.73
CA GLY A 108 -0.69 -0.90 5.85
C GLY A 108 -0.76 -1.63 4.52
N TRP A 109 -1.85 -1.38 3.80
CA TRP A 109 -2.08 -1.96 2.47
C TRP A 109 -1.28 -1.25 1.40
N ILE A 110 -0.59 -2.05 0.59
CA ILE A 110 0.07 -1.69 -0.65
C ILE A 110 -0.25 -2.73 -1.73
N GLN A 111 0.14 -2.47 -2.96
CA GLN A 111 0.02 -3.41 -4.08
C GLN A 111 1.41 -3.81 -4.56
N THR A 112 1.64 -5.10 -4.81
CA THR A 112 2.81 -5.52 -5.59
C THR A 112 2.46 -5.66 -7.05
N SER A 113 3.43 -5.30 -7.89
CA SER A 113 3.43 -5.63 -9.31
C SER A 113 4.04 -7.00 -9.55
#